data_AF-A0A931ZTQ2-F1
#
_entry.id   AF-A0A931ZTQ2-F1
#
_cell.length_a   1.000
_cell.length_b   1.000
_cell.length_c   1.000
_cell.angle_alpha   90.00
_cell.angle_beta   90.00
_cell.angle_gamma   90.00
#
_symmetry.space_group_name_H-M   'P 1'
#
loop_
_entity.id
_entity.type
_entity.pdbx_description
1 polymer ?
#
loop_
_entity_poly.entity_id
_entity_poly.type
_entity_poly.pdbx_seq_one_letter_code
_entity_poly.pdbx_strand_id
1 'polypeptide(L)'
;ALRVESSRERHYIKYKIWVPDAQDATRTVVLRYRAANGLRFFEDHDELYWNITGDEWDVPIEAASARIELPPGATGVRAIAFNGPYGATARDAAVTVSGTTIEVVMSKPLGFREGLTAAVGWDKGLVAEPTRTEQAAGFMASNWPLAIPVVVFLGMFGLWYRVGRDPAGLPVTVQYEPPGGLTPAEAGTLIDESVDMRDITATIVHLAVGGYLKIEEQEEKKFLGLLRHREYCFYRLDPKEGTPKLPPYELRVLGGLFQHGQRPVRLSDLAGSFSGGCTASGRIASGVVGPPSA
;
A
#
# COMPACT_ATOMS: atom_id res chain seq x y z
N ALA A 1 -19.95 32.39 39.46
CA ALA A 1 -18.74 31.71 38.98
C ALA A 1 -18.45 32.17 37.57
N LEU A 2 -17.18 32.35 37.18
CA LEU A 2 -16.84 32.66 35.78
C LEU A 2 -17.24 31.47 34.90
N ARG A 3 -17.77 31.74 33.70
CA ARG A 3 -17.95 30.67 32.71
C ARG A 3 -16.57 30.24 32.24
N VAL A 4 -16.35 28.93 32.12
CA VAL A 4 -15.09 28.34 31.65
C VAL A 4 -15.42 27.24 30.66
N GLU A 5 -14.66 27.21 29.57
CA GLU A 5 -14.68 26.14 28.58
C GLU A 5 -13.24 25.66 28.40
N SER A 6 -13.07 24.35 28.29
CA SER A 6 -11.78 23.73 28.06
C SER A 6 -11.85 22.89 26.80
N SER A 7 -10.89 23.08 25.89
CA SER A 7 -10.69 22.25 24.71
C SER A 7 -9.28 21.66 24.71
N ARG A 8 -9.12 20.50 24.06
CA ARG A 8 -7.79 19.91 23.83
C ARG A 8 -7.45 20.08 22.36
N GLU A 9 -6.40 20.85 22.09
CA GLU A 9 -5.90 21.12 20.74
C GLU A 9 -4.48 20.56 20.63
N ARG A 10 -4.33 19.40 19.97
CA ARG A 10 -3.06 18.66 19.88
C ARG A 10 -2.42 18.44 21.26
N HIS A 11 -1.34 19.16 21.55
CA HIS A 11 -0.56 19.08 22.79
C HIS A 11 -1.01 20.06 23.86
N TYR A 12 -1.91 20.99 23.53
CA TYR A 12 -2.38 22.04 24.44
C TYR A 12 -3.74 21.70 25.05
N ILE A 13 -3.91 22.12 26.29
CA ILE A 13 -5.23 22.26 26.93
C ILE A 13 -5.52 23.76 26.95
N LYS A 14 -6.53 24.17 26.19
CA LYS A 14 -6.91 25.56 26.05
C LYS A 14 -8.06 25.87 26.99
N TYR A 15 -7.88 26.86 27.85
CA TYR A 15 -8.92 27.36 28.74
C TYR A 15 -9.44 28.70 28.23
N LYS A 16 -10.76 28.78 28.03
CA LYS A 16 -11.45 30.02 27.72
C LYS A 16 -12.24 30.43 28.96
N ILE A 17 -11.94 31.61 29.50
CA ILE A 17 -12.52 32.10 30.75
C ILE A 17 -13.22 33.41 30.44
N TRP A 18 -14.53 33.46 30.65
CA TRP A 18 -15.32 34.66 30.38
C TRP A 18 -15.37 35.53 31.62
N VAL A 19 -14.85 36.75 31.48
CA VAL A 19 -14.96 37.81 32.47
C VAL A 19 -16.16 38.69 32.10
N PRO A 20 -17.23 38.73 32.92
CA PRO A 20 -18.32 39.68 32.71
C PRO A 20 -17.81 41.11 32.94
N ASP A 21 -18.31 42.05 32.13
CA ASP A 21 -17.97 43.49 32.20
C ASP A 21 -16.46 43.77 32.09
N ALA A 22 -15.78 43.10 31.15
CA ALA A 22 -14.33 43.13 30.95
C ALA A 22 -13.74 44.45 30.42
N GLN A 23 -14.45 45.59 30.53
CA GLN A 23 -13.93 46.89 30.10
C GLN A 23 -12.94 47.47 31.11
N ASP A 24 -13.22 47.36 32.42
CA ASP A 24 -12.36 47.85 33.52
C ASP A 24 -12.48 46.93 34.75
N ALA A 25 -12.42 45.61 34.54
CA ALA A 25 -12.58 44.63 35.60
C ALA A 25 -11.28 43.88 35.89
N THR A 26 -10.80 43.97 37.14
CA THR A 26 -9.72 43.09 37.63
C THR A 26 -10.30 41.77 38.11
N ARG A 27 -9.73 40.66 37.64
CA ARG A 27 -10.09 39.29 38.05
C ARG A 27 -8.86 38.44 38.25
N THR A 28 -8.88 37.65 39.32
CA THR A 28 -7.84 36.67 39.61
C THR A 28 -8.29 35.29 39.14
N VAL A 29 -7.47 34.66 38.29
CA VAL A 29 -7.67 33.28 37.85
C VAL A 29 -6.57 32.43 38.47
N VAL A 30 -6.96 31.32 39.12
CA VAL A 30 -6.01 30.38 39.70
C VAL A 30 -6.14 29.04 38.97
N LEU A 31 -5.08 28.64 38.28
CA LEU A 31 -4.99 27.33 37.62
C LEU A 31 -4.16 26.39 38.50
N ARG A 32 -4.75 25.27 38.92
CA ARG A 32 -4.06 24.19 39.66
C ARG A 32 -4.05 22.95 38.79
N TYR A 33 -2.86 22.41 38.55
CA TYR A 33 -2.68 21.21 37.75
C TYR A 33 -1.56 20.34 38.31
N ARG A 34 -1.57 19.05 37.94
CA ARG A 34 -0.48 18.11 38.17
C ARG A 34 0.08 17.72 36.82
N ALA A 35 1.36 17.98 36.60
CA ALA A 35 2.09 17.52 35.43
C ALA A 35 2.83 16.21 35.77
N ALA A 36 2.77 15.24 34.86
CA ALA A 36 3.58 14.02 34.93
C ALA A 36 4.76 14.13 33.94
N ASN A 37 5.87 13.46 34.23
CA ASN A 37 7.06 13.41 33.36
C ASN A 37 7.63 14.79 32.98
N GLY A 38 7.55 15.76 33.90
CA GLY A 38 8.09 17.12 33.69
C GLY A 38 9.57 17.26 34.01
N LEU A 39 10.22 16.19 34.47
CA LEU A 39 11.63 16.18 34.86
C LEU A 39 12.48 15.56 33.77
N ARG A 40 13.68 16.11 33.61
CA ARG A 40 14.75 15.58 32.77
C ARG A 40 15.82 14.97 33.67
N PHE A 41 16.30 13.81 33.28
CA PHE A 41 17.34 13.08 34.00
C PHE A 41 18.60 13.09 33.14
N PHE A 42 19.69 13.70 33.63
CA PHE A 42 21.01 13.67 33.00
C PHE A 42 21.93 12.70 33.75
N GLU A 43 23.20 12.55 33.35
CA GLU A 43 24.12 11.65 34.08
C GLU A 43 24.57 12.23 35.43
N ASP A 44 24.81 13.55 35.46
CA ASP A 44 25.37 14.28 36.61
C ASP A 44 24.31 14.94 37.49
N HIS A 45 23.13 15.26 36.94
CA HIS A 45 22.10 16.01 37.65
C HIS A 45 20.69 15.66 37.15
N ASP A 46 19.68 16.08 37.92
CA ASP A 46 18.30 16.13 37.48
C ASP A 46 17.91 17.58 37.21
N GLU A 47 17.02 17.80 36.24
CA GLU A 47 16.61 19.15 35.82
C GLU A 47 15.10 19.25 35.64
N LEU A 48 14.49 20.29 36.23
CA LEU A 48 13.19 20.80 35.85
C LEU A 48 13.38 21.91 34.81
N TYR A 49 13.01 21.64 33.57
CA TYR A 49 12.92 22.64 32.51
C TYR A 49 11.46 22.99 32.26
N TRP A 50 11.04 24.19 32.65
CA TRP A 50 9.62 24.56 32.66
C TRP A 50 9.35 25.94 32.09
N ASN A 51 8.44 26.01 31.12
CA ASN A 51 7.89 27.26 30.60
C ASN A 51 6.89 27.81 31.62
N ILE A 52 7.28 28.83 32.40
CA ILE A 52 6.48 29.38 33.50
C ILE A 52 5.23 30.08 32.95
N THR A 53 5.41 31.01 32.02
CA THR A 53 4.30 31.72 31.37
C THR A 53 3.95 31.09 30.03
N GLY A 54 4.95 30.55 29.30
CA GLY A 54 4.84 30.24 27.88
C GLY A 54 5.01 31.50 27.01
N ASP A 55 5.18 31.29 25.70
CA ASP A 55 5.51 32.29 24.68
C ASP A 55 4.39 32.49 23.64
N GLU A 56 3.20 31.91 23.86
CA GLU A 56 2.06 31.99 22.94
C GLU A 56 1.06 33.11 23.28
N TRP A 57 1.45 34.05 24.14
CA TRP A 57 0.59 35.16 24.55
C TRP A 57 0.54 36.25 23.48
N ASP A 58 -0.66 36.53 22.98
CA ASP A 58 -0.93 37.63 22.05
C ASP A 58 -1.06 39.00 22.73
N VAL A 59 -0.89 39.05 24.06
CA VAL A 59 -0.91 40.28 24.87
C VAL A 59 0.35 40.35 25.74
N PRO A 60 0.88 41.56 26.00
CA PRO A 60 2.02 41.73 26.91
C PRO A 60 1.69 41.27 28.34
N ILE A 61 2.71 40.79 29.06
CA ILE A 61 2.62 40.44 30.47
C ILE A 61 3.37 41.51 31.26
N GLU A 62 2.66 42.28 32.08
CA GLU A 62 3.23 43.40 32.84
C GLU A 62 4.26 42.95 33.88
N ALA A 63 3.96 41.85 34.59
CA ALA A 63 4.83 41.28 35.60
C ALA A 63 4.73 39.75 35.60
N ALA A 64 5.88 39.09 35.69
CA ALA A 64 5.97 37.64 35.78
C ALA A 64 6.94 37.24 36.90
N SER A 65 6.50 36.31 37.74
CA SER A 65 7.33 35.72 38.80
C SER A 65 6.99 34.25 38.99
N ALA A 66 7.99 33.46 39.37
CA ALA A 66 7.81 32.07 39.77
C ALA A 66 8.50 31.80 41.09
N ARG A 67 7.85 30.95 41.89
CA ARG A 67 8.42 30.37 43.10
C ARG A 67 8.39 28.85 42.95
N ILE A 68 9.57 28.26 42.90
CA ILE A 68 9.76 26.83 42.69
C ILE A 68 10.28 26.25 44.01
N GLU A 69 9.53 25.30 44.57
CA GLU A 69 9.91 24.62 45.80
C GLU A 69 10.33 23.18 45.48
N LEU A 70 11.58 22.86 45.77
CA LEU A 70 12.07 21.50 45.69
C LEU A 70 11.79 20.73 46.99
N PRO A 71 11.65 19.39 46.92
CA PRO A 71 11.56 18.56 48.11
C PRO A 71 12.73 18.80 49.08
N PRO A 72 12.51 18.60 50.40
CA PRO A 72 13.59 18.71 51.37
C PRO A 72 14.71 17.71 51.03
N GLY A 73 15.97 18.13 51.18
CA GLY A 73 17.15 17.32 50.87
C GLY A 73 17.76 17.58 49.49
N ALA A 74 17.21 18.50 48.68
CA ALA A 74 17.85 18.93 47.45
C ALA A 74 19.23 19.56 47.73
N THR A 75 20.26 19.07 47.04
CA THR A 75 21.64 19.56 47.11
C THR A 75 22.10 20.00 45.72
N GLY A 76 23.16 20.82 45.64
CA GLY A 76 23.69 21.31 44.37
C GLY A 76 22.71 22.16 43.54
N VAL A 77 21.75 22.81 44.20
CA VAL A 77 20.66 23.54 43.51
C VAL A 77 21.24 24.69 42.70
N ARG A 78 21.01 24.63 41.38
CA ARG A 78 21.40 25.63 40.40
C ARG A 78 20.19 25.99 39.56
N ALA A 79 19.98 27.28 39.33
CA ALA A 79 18.83 27.75 38.57
C ALA A 79 19.23 28.83 37.58
N ILE A 80 18.61 28.79 36.42
CA ILE A 80 18.73 29.80 35.40
C ILE A 80 17.35 30.06 34.79
N ALA A 81 17.11 31.31 34.40
CA ALA A 81 15.87 31.70 33.76
C ALA A 81 16.19 32.36 32.41
N PHE A 82 15.35 32.05 31.43
CA PHE A 82 15.41 32.59 30.09
C PHE A 82 14.14 33.37 29.80
N ASN A 83 14.28 34.47 29.06
CA ASN A 83 13.17 35.30 28.63
C ASN A 83 13.27 35.66 27.13
N GLY A 84 12.13 36.01 26.55
CA GLY A 84 12.01 36.48 25.17
C GLY A 84 11.15 35.56 24.31
N PRO A 85 11.15 35.77 22.97
CA PRO A 85 10.39 34.95 22.04
C PRO A 85 10.96 33.54 21.90
N TYR A 86 10.24 32.67 21.17
CA TYR A 86 10.70 31.31 20.88
C TYR A 86 12.16 31.27 20.39
N GLY A 87 12.98 30.47 21.09
CA GLY A 87 14.41 30.30 20.78
C GLY A 87 15.33 31.40 21.33
N ALA A 88 14.80 32.43 21.99
CA ALA A 88 15.61 33.44 22.65
C ALA A 88 16.38 32.87 23.85
N THR A 89 17.55 33.45 24.11
CA THR A 89 18.45 33.05 25.19
C THR A 89 18.78 34.21 26.14
N ALA A 90 17.97 35.26 26.14
CA ALA A 90 18.13 36.39 27.06
C ALA A 90 17.89 35.93 28.51
N ARG A 91 18.52 36.61 29.47
CA ARG A 91 18.56 36.23 30.89
C ARG A 91 18.39 37.46 31.77
N ASP A 92 17.37 38.24 31.49
CA ASP A 92 17.05 39.48 32.21
C ASP A 92 16.32 39.24 33.54
N ALA A 93 15.87 38.01 33.79
CA ALA A 93 15.20 37.64 35.04
C ALA A 93 16.21 37.54 36.19
N ALA A 94 15.86 38.11 37.35
CA ALA A 94 16.59 37.89 38.59
C ALA A 94 16.24 36.51 39.15
N VAL A 95 17.27 35.72 39.46
CA VAL A 95 17.12 34.37 40.03
C VAL A 95 17.82 34.32 41.38
N THR A 96 17.06 34.00 42.44
CA THR A 96 17.58 33.86 43.80
C THR A 96 17.34 32.43 44.27
N VAL A 97 18.39 31.77 44.76
CA VAL A 97 18.32 30.41 45.31
C VAL A 97 18.53 30.48 46.82
N SER A 98 17.51 30.05 47.58
CA SER A 98 17.48 30.05 49.04
C SER A 98 17.22 28.63 49.52
N GLY A 99 18.29 27.83 49.65
CA GLY A 99 18.20 26.42 50.02
C GLY A 99 17.46 25.61 48.95
N THR A 100 16.25 25.15 49.27
CA THR A 100 15.38 24.38 48.34
C THR A 100 14.33 25.24 47.63
N THR A 101 14.29 26.55 47.90
CA THR A 101 13.35 27.48 47.25
C THR A 101 14.10 28.32 46.22
N ILE A 102 13.56 28.37 45.01
CA ILE A 102 14.05 29.20 43.92
C ILE A 102 13.00 30.25 43.61
N GLU A 103 13.42 31.51 43.61
CA GLU A 103 12.60 32.65 43.21
C GLU A 103 13.12 33.24 41.92
N VAL A 104 12.22 33.38 40.94
CA VAL A 104 12.50 33.97 39.63
C VAL A 104 11.58 35.17 39.45
N VAL A 105 12.16 36.34 39.19
CA VAL A 105 11.42 37.59 39.04
C VAL A 105 11.87 38.32 37.79
N MET A 106 10.93 38.65 36.91
CA MET A 106 11.21 39.50 35.76
C MET A 106 11.36 40.96 36.20
N SER A 107 12.44 41.61 35.76
CA SER A 107 12.66 43.04 36.00
C SER A 107 11.97 43.95 34.98
N LYS A 108 11.54 43.40 33.84
CA LYS A 108 10.87 44.10 32.74
C LYS A 108 9.61 43.34 32.31
N PRO A 109 8.60 44.02 31.76
CA PRO A 109 7.44 43.35 31.19
C PRO A 109 7.86 42.46 30.01
N LEU A 110 7.11 41.38 29.79
CA LEU A 110 7.27 40.51 28.62
C LEU A 110 6.37 41.04 27.50
N GLY A 111 6.94 41.21 26.32
CA GLY A 111 6.24 41.67 25.13
C GLY A 111 5.34 40.62 24.48
N PHE A 112 4.84 40.95 23.30
CA PHE A 112 4.06 40.04 22.46
C PHE A 112 4.87 38.79 22.14
N ARG A 113 4.30 37.61 22.43
CA ARG A 113 4.94 36.30 22.25
C ARG A 113 6.28 36.12 22.96
N GLU A 114 6.51 36.86 24.03
CA GLU A 114 7.65 36.62 24.91
C GLU A 114 7.21 35.78 26.10
N GLY A 115 8.06 34.85 26.51
CA GLY A 115 7.80 33.98 27.64
C GLY A 115 8.93 33.99 28.66
N LEU A 116 8.62 33.53 29.87
CA LEU A 116 9.58 33.22 30.92
C LEU A 116 9.69 31.71 31.06
N THR A 117 10.91 31.21 31.06
CA THR A 117 11.25 29.80 31.23
C THR A 117 12.30 29.65 32.32
N ALA A 118 12.15 28.67 33.20
CA ALA A 118 13.16 28.35 34.21
C ALA A 118 13.72 26.95 33.98
N ALA A 119 15.04 26.83 34.09
CA ALA A 119 15.74 25.57 34.18
C ALA A 119 16.39 25.48 35.57
N VAL A 120 15.94 24.51 36.36
CA VAL A 120 16.41 24.29 37.73
C VAL A 120 17.01 22.90 37.81
N GLY A 121 18.30 22.83 38.12
CA GLY A 121 19.04 21.58 38.30
C GLY A 121 19.41 21.33 39.76
N TRP A 122 19.52 20.06 40.15
CA TRP A 122 19.99 19.62 41.46
C TRP A 122 20.73 18.29 41.36
N ASP A 123 21.50 17.95 42.40
CA ASP A 123 22.29 16.72 42.45
C ASP A 123 21.38 15.47 42.43
N LYS A 124 21.91 14.39 41.85
CA LYS A 124 21.20 13.12 41.72
C LYS A 124 20.76 12.52 43.06
N GLY A 125 19.69 11.72 42.99
CA GLY A 125 19.22 10.90 44.10
C GLY A 125 18.04 11.48 44.89
N LEU A 126 17.55 12.67 44.51
CA LEU A 126 16.35 13.26 45.09
C LEU A 126 15.06 12.65 44.53
N VAL A 127 15.03 12.38 43.21
CA VAL A 127 13.87 11.83 42.52
C VAL A 127 14.23 10.47 41.92
N ALA A 128 13.37 9.47 42.12
CA ALA A 128 13.54 8.18 41.49
C ALA A 128 13.33 8.29 39.97
N GLU A 129 14.37 7.95 39.20
CA GLU A 129 14.27 7.90 37.75
C GLU A 129 13.34 6.75 37.32
N PRO A 130 12.42 6.98 36.37
CA PRO A 130 11.57 5.90 35.87
C PRO A 130 12.43 4.82 35.22
N THR A 131 12.17 3.57 35.58
CA THR A 131 12.92 2.41 35.08
C THR A 131 12.74 2.29 33.57
N ARG A 132 13.74 1.74 32.85
CA ARG A 132 13.62 1.49 31.40
C ARG A 132 12.35 0.72 31.00
N THR A 133 11.90 -0.20 31.87
CA THR A 133 10.64 -0.93 31.71
C THR A 133 9.41 -0.04 31.82
N GLU A 134 9.39 0.90 32.76
CA GLU A 134 8.30 1.87 32.95
C GLU A 134 8.25 2.87 31.79
N GLN A 135 9.41 3.32 31.31
CA GLN A 135 9.48 4.18 30.13
C GLN A 135 8.97 3.46 28.87
N ALA A 136 9.39 2.20 28.67
CA ALA A 136 8.93 1.39 27.53
C ALA A 136 7.43 1.09 27.61
N ALA A 137 6.91 0.75 28.80
CA ALA A 137 5.48 0.52 29.02
C ALA A 137 4.66 1.80 28.77
N GLY A 138 5.13 2.94 29.28
CA GLY A 138 4.51 4.26 29.04
C GLY A 138 4.50 4.63 27.56
N PHE A 139 5.60 4.36 26.84
CA PHE A 139 5.68 4.55 25.40
C PHE A 139 4.69 3.65 24.64
N MET A 140 4.62 2.34 24.97
CA MET A 140 3.68 1.42 24.34
C MET A 140 2.22 1.80 24.60
N ALA A 141 1.88 2.17 25.84
CA ALA A 141 0.53 2.61 26.19
C ALA A 141 0.12 3.90 25.46
N SER A 142 1.04 4.86 25.37
CA SER A 142 0.80 6.13 24.65
C SER A 142 0.66 5.94 23.15
N ASN A 143 1.31 4.91 22.60
CA ASN A 143 1.34 4.62 21.17
C ASN A 143 0.58 3.34 20.80
N TRP A 144 -0.44 2.98 21.58
CA TRP A 144 -1.26 1.79 21.33
C TRP A 144 -1.81 1.70 19.88
N PRO A 145 -2.13 2.79 19.15
CA PRO A 145 -2.61 2.67 17.77
C PRO A 145 -1.57 2.08 16.82
N LEU A 146 -0.27 2.12 17.15
CA LEU A 146 0.78 1.45 16.37
C LEU A 146 0.64 -0.08 16.38
N ALA A 147 -0.12 -0.65 17.32
CA ALA A 147 -0.40 -2.07 17.35
C ALA A 147 -1.46 -2.50 16.30
N ILE A 148 -2.26 -1.57 15.76
CA ILE A 148 -3.37 -1.88 14.85
C ILE A 148 -2.89 -2.65 13.60
N PRO A 149 -1.84 -2.22 12.85
CA PRO A 149 -1.38 -2.96 11.67
C PRO A 149 -0.94 -4.38 12.01
N VAL A 150 -0.29 -4.58 13.16
CA VAL A 150 0.17 -5.90 13.61
C VAL A 150 -1.02 -6.80 13.94
N VAL A 151 -2.00 -6.29 14.68
CA VAL A 151 -3.21 -7.05 15.02
C VAL A 151 -4.01 -7.41 13.77
N VAL A 152 -4.16 -6.46 12.84
CA VAL A 152 -4.82 -6.70 11.54
C VAL A 152 -4.06 -7.74 10.73
N PHE A 153 -2.73 -7.63 10.64
CA PHE A 153 -1.90 -8.60 9.94
C PHE A 153 -2.07 -10.00 10.52
N LEU A 154 -1.98 -10.16 11.86
CA LEU A 154 -2.15 -11.46 12.51
C LEU A 154 -3.55 -12.02 12.31
N GLY A 155 -4.58 -11.17 12.33
CA GLY A 155 -5.95 -11.55 12.03
C GLY A 155 -6.12 -12.04 10.58
N MET A 156 -5.60 -11.29 9.62
CA MET A 156 -5.64 -11.63 8.19
C MET A 156 -4.80 -12.85 7.87
N PHE A 157 -3.62 -12.98 8.47
CA PHE A 157 -2.77 -14.14 8.34
C PHE A 157 -3.47 -15.39 8.91
N GLY A 158 -4.11 -15.28 10.07
CA GLY A 158 -4.90 -16.37 10.65
C GLY A 158 -6.10 -16.78 9.79
N LEU A 159 -6.77 -15.82 9.17
CA LEU A 159 -7.86 -16.07 8.23
C LEU A 159 -7.36 -16.77 6.96
N TRP A 160 -6.27 -16.26 6.37
CA TRP A 160 -5.60 -16.86 5.23
C TRP A 160 -5.13 -18.29 5.52
N TYR A 161 -4.52 -18.52 6.69
CA TYR A 161 -4.02 -19.83 7.08
C TYR A 161 -5.14 -20.87 7.24
N ARG A 162 -6.32 -20.45 7.69
CA ARG A 162 -7.48 -21.33 7.91
C ARG A 162 -8.33 -21.56 6.67
N VAL A 163 -8.59 -20.51 5.88
CA VAL A 163 -9.61 -20.51 4.82
C VAL A 163 -9.04 -20.18 3.44
N GLY A 164 -7.93 -19.44 3.39
CA GLY A 164 -7.31 -18.98 2.13
C GLY A 164 -6.27 -19.93 1.55
N ARG A 165 -6.07 -21.13 2.13
CA ARG A 165 -5.24 -22.17 1.54
C ARG A 165 -6.08 -23.01 0.60
N ASP A 166 -5.82 -22.88 -0.69
CA ASP A 166 -6.42 -23.75 -1.68
C ASP A 166 -6.11 -25.22 -1.35
N PRO A 167 -7.09 -26.13 -1.47
CA PRO A 167 -6.84 -27.54 -1.29
C PRO A 167 -5.74 -27.98 -2.25
N ALA A 168 -4.80 -28.82 -1.76
CA ALA A 168 -3.75 -29.37 -2.60
C ALA A 168 -4.38 -29.96 -3.86
N GLY A 169 -3.94 -29.48 -5.02
CA GLY A 169 -4.57 -29.75 -6.32
C GLY A 169 -4.88 -31.24 -6.48
N LEU A 170 -6.15 -31.54 -6.78
CA LEU A 170 -6.55 -32.89 -7.13
C LEU A 170 -5.69 -33.37 -8.32
N PRO A 171 -5.31 -34.66 -8.37
CA PRO A 171 -4.50 -35.18 -9.46
C PRO A 171 -5.21 -34.96 -10.80
N VAL A 172 -4.53 -34.27 -11.71
CA VAL A 172 -5.05 -33.98 -13.06
C VAL A 172 -4.98 -35.27 -13.88
N THR A 173 -6.14 -35.84 -14.21
CA THR A 173 -6.24 -37.00 -15.10
C THR A 173 -6.00 -36.58 -16.55
N VAL A 174 -5.08 -37.26 -17.25
CA VAL A 174 -4.86 -37.06 -18.70
C VAL A 174 -6.09 -37.50 -19.50
N GLN A 175 -6.68 -36.57 -20.26
CA GLN A 175 -7.69 -36.87 -21.27
C GLN A 175 -7.05 -36.72 -22.66
N TYR A 176 -7.16 -37.78 -23.47
CA TYR A 176 -6.59 -37.83 -24.82
C TYR A 176 -7.61 -37.48 -25.91
N GLU A 177 -8.89 -37.45 -25.56
CA GLU A 177 -9.99 -37.09 -26.46
C GLU A 177 -10.51 -35.70 -26.10
N PRO A 178 -10.79 -34.85 -27.11
CA PRO A 178 -11.43 -33.58 -26.84
C PRO A 178 -12.84 -33.82 -26.24
N PRO A 179 -13.33 -32.89 -25.40
CA PRO A 179 -14.69 -32.96 -24.86
C PRO A 179 -15.71 -33.12 -26.00
N GLY A 180 -16.72 -33.98 -25.80
CA GLY A 180 -17.70 -34.29 -26.84
C GLY A 180 -18.37 -33.05 -27.43
N GLY A 181 -18.38 -32.95 -28.76
CA GLY A 181 -19.01 -31.85 -29.51
C GLY A 181 -18.07 -30.70 -29.89
N LEU A 182 -16.80 -30.74 -29.49
CA LEU A 182 -15.77 -29.78 -29.93
C LEU A 182 -14.82 -30.44 -30.94
N THR A 183 -14.50 -29.71 -32.00
CA THR A 183 -13.40 -30.09 -32.90
C THR A 183 -12.04 -29.87 -32.20
N PRO A 184 -10.97 -30.53 -32.65
CA PRO A 184 -9.64 -30.35 -32.05
C PRO A 184 -9.16 -28.89 -32.00
N ALA A 185 -9.51 -28.08 -33.01
CA ALA A 185 -9.15 -26.67 -33.05
C ALA A 185 -9.98 -25.80 -32.09
N GLU A 186 -11.27 -26.11 -31.92
CA GLU A 186 -12.12 -25.44 -30.94
C GLU A 186 -11.68 -25.78 -29.51
N ALA A 187 -11.28 -27.03 -29.26
CA ALA A 187 -10.76 -27.46 -27.98
C ALA A 187 -9.41 -26.79 -27.64
N GLY A 188 -8.49 -26.67 -28.61
CA GLY A 188 -7.23 -25.94 -28.44
C GLY A 188 -7.46 -24.46 -28.15
N THR A 189 -8.28 -23.79 -28.98
CA THR A 189 -8.61 -22.37 -28.81
C THR A 189 -9.30 -22.08 -27.48
N LEU A 190 -10.11 -23.01 -26.96
CA LEU A 190 -10.78 -22.83 -25.67
C LEU A 190 -9.81 -22.85 -24.48
N ILE A 191 -8.64 -23.50 -24.62
CA ILE A 191 -7.66 -23.65 -23.54
C ILE A 191 -6.80 -22.38 -23.39
N ASP A 192 -6.36 -21.79 -24.50
CA ASP A 192 -5.41 -20.67 -24.49
C ASP A 192 -5.94 -19.38 -25.15
N GLU A 193 -7.22 -19.37 -25.54
CA GLU A 193 -7.93 -18.26 -26.20
C GLU A 193 -7.26 -17.78 -27.51
N SER A 194 -6.40 -18.60 -28.10
CA SER A 194 -5.61 -18.27 -29.28
C SER A 194 -5.70 -19.37 -30.34
N VAL A 195 -5.41 -19.03 -31.60
CA VAL A 195 -5.37 -20.02 -32.69
C VAL A 195 -3.92 -20.18 -33.11
N ASP A 196 -3.34 -21.31 -32.74
CA ASP A 196 -1.97 -21.65 -33.07
C ASP A 196 -1.87 -22.51 -34.35
N MET A 197 -0.66 -22.59 -34.92
CA MET A 197 -0.41 -23.49 -36.06
C MET A 197 -0.78 -24.95 -35.74
N ARG A 198 -0.68 -25.34 -34.47
CA ARG A 198 -1.05 -26.69 -34.00
C ARG A 198 -2.55 -26.94 -34.20
N ASP A 199 -3.40 -25.97 -33.92
CA ASP A 199 -4.85 -26.07 -34.11
C ASP A 199 -5.20 -26.20 -35.59
N ILE A 200 -4.52 -25.42 -36.45
CA ILE A 200 -4.69 -25.52 -37.91
C ILE A 200 -4.27 -26.91 -38.41
N THR A 201 -3.13 -27.44 -37.95
CA THR A 201 -2.70 -28.80 -38.33
C THR A 201 -3.68 -29.86 -37.83
N ALA A 202 -4.23 -29.69 -36.63
CA ALA A 202 -5.24 -30.58 -36.07
C ALA A 202 -6.53 -30.53 -36.91
N THR A 203 -6.93 -29.36 -37.43
CA THR A 203 -8.03 -29.21 -38.38
C THR A 203 -7.76 -29.96 -39.70
N ILE A 204 -6.54 -29.92 -40.24
CA ILE A 204 -6.20 -30.64 -41.48
C ILE A 204 -6.35 -32.15 -41.29
N VAL A 205 -5.88 -32.67 -40.15
CA VAL A 205 -6.04 -34.09 -39.79
C VAL A 205 -7.52 -34.40 -39.58
N HIS A 206 -8.28 -33.53 -38.91
CA HIS A 206 -9.71 -33.69 -38.70
C HIS A 206 -10.48 -33.77 -40.03
N LEU A 207 -10.16 -32.90 -41.00
CA LEU A 207 -10.71 -32.93 -42.36
C LEU A 207 -10.37 -34.23 -43.11
N ALA A 208 -9.19 -34.81 -42.84
CA ALA A 208 -8.79 -36.07 -43.43
C ALA A 208 -9.58 -37.26 -42.86
N VAL A 209 -9.78 -37.28 -41.54
CA VAL A 209 -10.64 -38.26 -40.86
C VAL A 209 -12.09 -38.13 -41.32
N GLY A 210 -12.58 -36.90 -41.50
CA GLY A 210 -13.91 -36.60 -42.02
C GLY A 210 -14.11 -36.92 -43.51
N GLY A 211 -13.07 -37.37 -44.22
CA GLY A 211 -13.16 -37.78 -45.62
C GLY A 211 -13.21 -36.63 -46.64
N TYR A 212 -12.91 -35.40 -46.23
CA TYR A 212 -12.84 -34.21 -47.10
C TYR A 212 -11.48 -34.05 -47.78
N LEU A 213 -10.46 -34.67 -47.21
CA LEU A 213 -9.07 -34.55 -47.64
C LEU A 213 -8.39 -35.92 -47.52
N LYS A 214 -7.51 -36.26 -48.47
CA LYS A 214 -6.63 -37.42 -48.38
C LYS A 214 -5.20 -36.92 -48.30
N ILE A 215 -4.47 -37.40 -47.30
CA ILE A 215 -3.03 -37.17 -47.13
C ILE A 215 -2.30 -38.39 -47.65
N GLU A 216 -1.40 -38.21 -48.60
CA GLU A 216 -0.53 -39.27 -49.10
C GLU A 216 0.93 -38.88 -48.87
N GLU A 217 1.72 -39.82 -48.38
CA GLU A 217 3.16 -39.67 -48.25
C GLU A 217 3.84 -40.17 -49.52
N GLN A 218 4.61 -39.32 -50.18
CA GLN A 218 5.43 -39.66 -51.33
C GLN A 218 6.91 -39.50 -50.97
N GLU A 219 7.72 -40.52 -51.26
CA GLU A 219 9.17 -40.45 -51.06
C GLU A 219 9.86 -39.94 -52.33
N GLU A 220 10.44 -38.74 -52.27
CA GLU A 220 11.32 -38.23 -53.32
C GLU A 220 12.78 -38.55 -52.98
N LYS A 221 13.49 -39.20 -53.92
CA LYS A 221 14.93 -39.46 -53.81
C LYS A 221 15.70 -38.26 -54.36
N LYS A 222 16.36 -37.51 -53.48
CA LYS A 222 17.29 -36.44 -53.88
C LYS A 222 18.73 -36.91 -53.78
N PHE A 223 19.62 -36.28 -54.56
CA PHE A 223 21.06 -36.56 -54.58
C PHE A 223 21.39 -38.05 -54.85
N LEU A 224 21.08 -38.50 -56.07
CA LEU A 224 21.45 -39.84 -56.55
C LEU A 224 21.04 -41.00 -55.61
N GLY A 225 19.93 -40.84 -54.87
CA GLY A 225 19.38 -41.87 -53.99
C GLY A 225 19.95 -41.96 -52.57
N LEU A 226 20.86 -41.05 -52.19
CA LEU A 226 21.50 -41.03 -50.85
C LEU A 226 20.63 -40.35 -49.79
N LEU A 227 19.75 -39.41 -50.16
CA LEU A 227 18.82 -38.77 -49.24
C LEU A 227 17.37 -39.05 -49.63
N ARG A 228 16.59 -39.53 -48.66
CA ARG A 228 15.14 -39.68 -48.76
C ARG A 228 14.49 -38.44 -48.18
N HIS A 229 13.72 -37.72 -49.00
CA HIS A 229 12.88 -36.62 -48.54
C HIS A 229 11.42 -37.07 -48.61
N ARG A 230 10.68 -36.88 -47.52
CA ARG A 230 9.25 -37.19 -47.45
C ARG A 230 8.48 -35.96 -47.88
N GLU A 231 7.64 -36.10 -48.89
CA GLU A 231 6.73 -35.05 -49.35
C GLU A 231 5.30 -35.51 -49.10
N TYR A 232 4.47 -34.63 -48.53
CA TYR A 232 3.06 -34.90 -48.30
C TYR A 232 2.23 -34.23 -49.37
N CYS A 233 1.39 -35.02 -50.05
CA CYS A 233 0.48 -34.55 -51.08
C CYS A 233 -0.96 -34.57 -50.53
N PHE A 234 -1.65 -33.45 -50.66
CA PHE A 234 -3.02 -33.26 -50.27
C PHE A 234 -3.95 -33.38 -51.47
N TYR A 235 -4.91 -34.30 -51.39
CA TYR A 235 -5.96 -34.47 -52.38
C TYR A 235 -7.29 -34.04 -51.79
N ARG A 236 -8.01 -33.16 -52.51
CA ARG A 236 -9.38 -32.83 -52.17
C ARG A 236 -10.29 -33.96 -52.61
N LEU A 237 -11.08 -34.50 -51.68
CA LEU A 237 -12.09 -35.51 -51.97
C LEU A 237 -13.45 -34.84 -52.16
N ASP A 238 -14.27 -35.39 -53.06
CA ASP A 238 -15.67 -35.03 -53.14
C ASP A 238 -16.41 -35.76 -52.02
N PRO A 239 -17.15 -35.06 -51.15
CA PRO A 239 -17.82 -35.68 -50.02
C PRO A 239 -18.86 -36.68 -50.51
N LYS A 240 -18.87 -37.87 -49.92
CA LYS A 240 -19.88 -38.90 -50.21
C LYS A 240 -21.25 -38.48 -49.65
N GLU A 241 -22.34 -38.99 -50.23
CA GLU A 241 -23.68 -38.78 -49.68
C GLU A 241 -23.71 -39.25 -48.21
N GLY A 242 -24.09 -38.34 -47.30
CA GLY A 242 -24.12 -38.57 -45.85
C GLY A 242 -22.96 -37.97 -45.03
N THR A 243 -22.02 -37.24 -45.64
CA THR A 243 -20.91 -36.60 -44.91
C THR A 243 -21.38 -35.38 -44.08
N PRO A 244 -21.03 -35.25 -42.79
CA PRO A 244 -21.49 -34.14 -41.92
C PRO A 244 -21.04 -32.76 -42.42
N LYS A 245 -21.97 -31.80 -42.51
CA LYS A 245 -21.65 -30.45 -43.02
C LYS A 245 -20.57 -29.75 -42.17
N LEU A 246 -19.49 -29.33 -42.83
CA LEU A 246 -18.37 -28.63 -42.20
C LEU A 246 -18.78 -27.24 -41.67
N PRO A 247 -18.26 -26.83 -40.50
CA PRO A 247 -18.44 -25.48 -39.99
C PRO A 247 -17.68 -24.43 -40.84
N PRO A 248 -18.05 -23.13 -40.75
CA PRO A 248 -17.53 -22.10 -41.65
C PRO A 248 -16.02 -21.84 -41.58
N TYR A 249 -15.35 -22.19 -40.49
CA TYR A 249 -13.89 -22.04 -40.35
C TYR A 249 -13.14 -23.20 -41.02
N GLU A 250 -13.62 -24.44 -40.91
CA GLU A 250 -13.01 -25.58 -41.60
C GLU A 250 -13.16 -25.48 -43.12
N LEU A 251 -14.28 -24.92 -43.60
CA LEU A 251 -14.45 -24.57 -45.01
C LEU A 251 -13.43 -23.54 -45.50
N ARG A 252 -13.05 -22.59 -44.64
CA ARG A 252 -12.01 -21.60 -44.96
C ARG A 252 -10.62 -22.22 -45.00
N VAL A 253 -10.30 -23.13 -44.07
CA VAL A 253 -9.05 -23.89 -44.09
C VAL A 253 -8.98 -24.77 -45.35
N LEU A 254 -10.04 -25.51 -45.65
CA LEU A 254 -10.13 -26.34 -46.85
C LEU A 254 -10.05 -25.50 -48.14
N GLY A 255 -10.74 -24.36 -48.20
CA GLY A 255 -10.65 -23.42 -49.31
C GLY A 255 -9.23 -22.87 -49.47
N GLY A 256 -8.59 -22.47 -48.37
CA GLY A 256 -7.21 -21.98 -48.29
C GLY A 256 -6.19 -22.96 -48.86
N LEU A 257 -6.29 -24.24 -48.49
CA LEU A 257 -5.38 -25.29 -48.97
C LEU A 257 -5.40 -25.47 -50.49
N PHE A 258 -6.52 -25.20 -51.15
CA PHE A 258 -6.69 -25.45 -52.60
C PHE A 258 -6.90 -24.16 -53.43
N GLN A 259 -6.56 -22.97 -52.90
CA GLN A 259 -6.80 -21.67 -53.56
C GLN A 259 -6.22 -21.55 -54.98
N HIS A 260 -5.12 -22.24 -55.28
CA HIS A 260 -4.43 -22.13 -56.57
C HIS A 260 -4.79 -23.22 -57.59
N GLY A 261 -5.87 -23.98 -57.38
CA GLY A 261 -6.42 -24.90 -58.39
C GLY A 261 -5.54 -26.11 -58.75
N GLN A 262 -4.32 -26.22 -58.21
CA GLN A 262 -3.48 -27.40 -58.35
C GLN A 262 -4.09 -28.55 -57.52
N ARG A 263 -4.34 -29.67 -58.17
CA ARG A 263 -4.72 -30.94 -57.52
C ARG A 263 -3.79 -32.01 -58.08
N PRO A 264 -2.94 -32.66 -57.27
CA PRO A 264 -2.72 -32.50 -55.82
C PRO A 264 -1.91 -31.24 -55.43
N VAL A 265 -2.04 -30.80 -54.17
CA VAL A 265 -1.21 -29.73 -53.56
C VAL A 265 -0.12 -30.36 -52.70
N ARG A 266 1.14 -29.95 -52.88
CA ARG A 266 2.25 -30.47 -52.07
C ARG A 266 2.43 -29.63 -50.81
N LEU A 267 2.90 -30.24 -49.73
CA LEU A 267 3.22 -29.53 -48.49
C LEU A 267 4.32 -28.47 -48.69
N SER A 268 5.25 -28.73 -49.60
CA SER A 268 6.32 -27.79 -50.00
C SER A 268 5.76 -26.50 -50.62
N ASP A 269 4.66 -26.59 -51.39
CA ASP A 269 3.99 -25.44 -52.00
C ASP A 269 3.21 -24.58 -50.98
N LEU A 270 2.89 -25.17 -49.82
CA LEU A 270 2.20 -24.51 -48.71
C LEU A 270 3.17 -23.84 -47.73
N ALA A 271 4.47 -24.16 -47.80
CA ALA A 271 5.50 -23.61 -46.94
C ALA A 271 5.74 -22.12 -47.27
N GLY A 272 5.12 -21.23 -46.48
CA GLY A 272 5.25 -19.77 -46.57
C GLY A 272 4.00 -19.01 -46.99
N SER A 273 2.98 -19.69 -47.53
CA SER A 273 1.70 -19.06 -47.93
C SER A 273 0.69 -18.99 -46.78
N PHE A 274 0.74 -19.92 -45.83
CA PHE A 274 -0.16 -19.94 -44.65
C PHE A 274 0.25 -18.99 -43.52
N SER A 275 1.54 -18.62 -43.42
CA SER A 275 2.04 -17.72 -42.36
C SER A 275 1.73 -16.24 -42.61
N GLY A 276 1.50 -15.83 -43.86
CA GLY A 276 1.23 -14.43 -44.22
C GLY A 276 -0.24 -14.01 -44.23
N GLY A 277 -1.17 -14.98 -44.30
CA GLY A 277 -2.62 -14.72 -44.40
C GLY A 277 -3.36 -14.69 -43.06
N CYS A 278 -2.77 -15.20 -41.98
CA CYS A 278 -3.39 -15.27 -40.65
C CYS A 278 -2.92 -14.17 -39.68
N THR A 279 -2.01 -13.28 -40.07
CA THR A 279 -1.83 -11.98 -39.39
C THR A 279 -2.88 -10.99 -39.88
N ALA A 280 -4.16 -11.34 -39.72
CA ALA A 280 -5.29 -10.45 -39.95
C ALA A 280 -6.02 -10.25 -38.61
N SER A 281 -5.64 -9.16 -37.94
CA SER A 281 -6.49 -8.38 -37.05
C SER A 281 -6.89 -9.02 -35.71
N GLY A 282 -6.10 -8.71 -34.68
CA GLY A 282 -6.53 -8.65 -33.28
C GLY A 282 -7.54 -7.52 -33.01
N ARG A 283 -8.65 -7.50 -33.76
CA ARG A 283 -9.84 -6.70 -33.48
C ARG A 283 -11.07 -7.51 -33.86
N ILE A 284 -11.54 -8.33 -32.92
CA ILE A 284 -12.99 -8.57 -32.80
C ILE A 284 -13.55 -7.28 -32.18
N ALA A 285 -13.69 -6.25 -33.02
CA ALA A 285 -14.37 -5.03 -32.64
C ALA A 285 -15.88 -5.34 -32.56
N SER A 286 -16.40 -5.30 -31.34
CA SER A 286 -17.68 -4.70 -30.95
C SER A 286 -18.65 -4.44 -32.12
N GLY A 287 -19.74 -5.21 -32.19
CA GLY A 287 -20.74 -4.96 -33.22
C GLY A 287 -21.96 -5.87 -33.24
N VAL A 288 -22.49 -6.35 -32.11
CA VAL A 288 -23.89 -6.84 -32.04
C VAL A 288 -24.47 -6.62 -30.64
N VAL A 289 -24.84 -5.37 -30.33
CA VAL A 289 -25.94 -5.09 -29.38
C VAL A 289 -26.75 -3.95 -29.99
N GLY A 290 -27.76 -4.29 -30.80
CA GLY A 290 -28.84 -3.39 -31.15
C GLY A 290 -30.00 -3.62 -30.18
N PRO A 291 -30.62 -2.57 -29.61
CA PRO A 291 -31.76 -2.73 -28.70
C PRO A 291 -33.01 -3.17 -29.47
N PRO A 292 -33.98 -3.84 -28.82
CA PRO A 292 -35.23 -4.24 -29.45
C PRO A 292 -36.09 -3.00 -29.74
N SER A 293 -36.63 -2.93 -30.95
CA SER A 293 -37.61 -1.92 -31.37
C SER A 293 -39.03 -2.37 -31.06
N ALA A 294 -39.76 -1.48 -30.36
CA ALA A 294 -41.22 -1.31 -30.23
C ALA A 294 -42.09 -2.54 -29.87
#